data_AF-A0A7C5DDW1-F1
#
_entry.id   AF-A0A7C5DDW1-F1
#
_cell.length_a   1.000
_cell.length_b   1.000
_cell.length_c   1.000
_cell.angle_alpha   90.00
_cell.angle_beta   90.00
_cell.angle_gamma   90.00
#
_symmetry.space_group_name_H-M   'P 1'
#
loop_
_entity.id
_entity.type
_entity.pdbx_description
1 polymer ?
#
loop_
_entity_poly.entity_id
_entity_poly.type
_entity_poly.pdbx_seq_one_letter_code
_entity_poly.pdbx_strand_id
1 'polypeptide(L)'
;MNKEIIEVFDNTFPNRDYTIEIVNPEFTSVCPKTGLPDFGTITVTYVPDKSCIELKSLKYYFLEFRNAGIFYENITNTILDHLVEACQPRSMTVKTDWNARGGITETVTVSYTAEK
;
A
#
# COMPACT_ATOMS: atom_id res chain seq x y z
N MET A 1 -10.78 0.14 6.99
CA MET A 1 -9.37 -0.28 7.13
C MET A 1 -8.81 0.41 8.34
N ASN A 2 -8.44 -0.32 9.38
CA ASN A 2 -7.91 0.31 10.58
C ASN A 2 -6.47 0.75 10.35
N LYS A 3 -6.26 2.04 10.05
CA LYS A 3 -4.93 2.62 9.82
C LYS A 3 -4.05 2.63 11.08
N GLU A 4 -4.67 2.62 12.27
CA GLU A 4 -3.96 2.61 13.57
C GLU A 4 -3.15 1.32 13.80
N ILE A 5 -3.34 0.29 12.95
CA ILE A 5 -2.52 -0.93 12.96
C ILE A 5 -1.11 -0.65 12.44
N ILE A 6 -0.90 0.37 11.61
CA ILE A 6 0.39 0.65 10.97
C ILE A 6 1.36 1.20 12.02
N GLU A 7 2.44 0.46 12.26
CA GLU A 7 3.53 0.86 13.14
C GLU A 7 4.73 1.34 12.32
N VAL A 8 5.53 2.22 12.91
CA VAL A 8 6.77 2.74 12.33
C VAL A 8 7.93 2.62 13.32
N PHE A 9 9.14 2.62 12.80
CA PHE A 9 10.37 2.68 13.60
C PHE A 9 11.33 3.74 13.06
N ASP A 10 12.28 4.17 13.89
CA ASP A 10 13.20 5.25 13.53
C ASP A 10 14.11 4.88 12.34
N ASN A 11 14.21 5.79 11.37
CA ASN A 11 15.22 5.73 10.33
C ASN A 11 16.57 6.16 10.90
N THR A 12 17.53 5.24 10.96
CA THR A 12 18.88 5.50 11.49
C THR A 12 19.81 6.22 10.50
N PHE A 13 19.41 6.35 9.23
CA PHE A 13 20.16 7.03 8.17
C PHE A 13 19.36 8.16 7.48
N PRO A 14 18.80 9.15 8.22
CA PRO A 14 17.90 10.15 7.65
C PRO A 14 18.61 11.16 6.73
N ASN A 15 19.94 11.26 6.80
CA ASN A 15 20.72 12.21 6.00
C ASN A 15 21.08 11.68 4.60
N ARG A 16 20.56 10.52 4.20
CA ARG A 16 20.80 9.89 2.90
C ARG A 16 19.49 9.38 2.34
N ASP A 17 19.23 9.69 1.08
CA ASP A 17 18.13 9.06 0.35
C ASP A 17 18.46 7.60 0.05
N TYR A 18 17.56 6.72 0.41
CA TYR A 18 17.55 5.33 -0.01
C TYR A 18 16.12 4.89 -0.28
N THR A 19 15.96 3.92 -1.19
CA THR A 19 14.64 3.43 -1.59
C THR A 19 14.37 2.11 -0.89
N ILE A 20 13.20 2.01 -0.27
CA ILE A 20 12.64 0.75 0.24
C ILE A 20 11.56 0.31 -0.75
N GLU A 21 11.62 -0.95 -1.19
CA GLU A 21 10.56 -1.60 -1.95
C GLU A 21 10.01 -2.78 -1.15
N ILE A 22 8.68 -2.81 -0.99
CA ILE A 22 7.94 -3.85 -0.28
C ILE A 22 6.94 -4.44 -1.25
N VAL A 23 7.00 -5.75 -1.46
CA VAL A 23 6.10 -6.48 -2.36
C VAL A 23 5.31 -7.49 -1.54
N ASN A 24 3.98 -7.42 -1.63
CA ASN A 24 3.09 -8.46 -1.12
C ASN A 24 2.32 -9.08 -2.32
N PRO A 25 2.71 -10.30 -2.75
CA PRO A 25 2.08 -11.00 -3.88
C PRO A 25 0.77 -11.70 -3.50
N GLU A 26 0.35 -11.63 -2.25
CA GLU A 26 -0.81 -12.34 -1.68
C GLU A 26 -1.95 -11.37 -1.33
N PHE A 27 -1.96 -10.17 -1.93
CA PHE A 27 -2.97 -9.16 -1.64
C PHE A 27 -4.33 -9.55 -2.19
N THR A 28 -5.38 -9.35 -1.40
CA THR A 28 -6.73 -9.75 -1.78
C THR A 28 -7.79 -8.83 -1.18
N SER A 29 -8.89 -8.66 -1.90
CA SER A 29 -10.09 -7.92 -1.48
C SER A 29 -11.35 -8.55 -2.07
N VAL A 30 -12.50 -7.89 -1.96
CA VAL A 30 -13.77 -8.36 -2.52
C VAL A 30 -14.33 -7.33 -3.49
N CYS A 31 -14.81 -7.80 -4.64
CA CYS A 31 -15.50 -6.94 -5.60
C CYS A 31 -16.83 -6.45 -5.01
N PRO A 32 -17.05 -5.13 -4.88
CA PRO A 32 -18.26 -4.58 -4.24
C PRO A 32 -19.56 -4.90 -4.98
N LYS A 33 -19.49 -5.32 -6.25
CA LYS A 33 -20.66 -5.66 -7.08
C LYS A 33 -21.02 -7.13 -7.05
N THR A 34 -20.02 -8.01 -7.09
CA THR A 34 -20.23 -9.46 -7.26
C THR A 34 -20.02 -10.24 -5.97
N GLY A 35 -19.34 -9.68 -4.98
CA GLY A 35 -18.96 -10.39 -3.76
C GLY A 35 -17.87 -11.44 -3.96
N LEU A 36 -17.33 -11.58 -5.18
CA LEU A 36 -16.25 -12.51 -5.48
C LEU A 36 -14.88 -11.94 -5.07
N PRO A 37 -13.96 -12.78 -4.60
CA PRO A 37 -12.63 -12.35 -4.16
C PRO A 37 -11.76 -11.90 -5.33
N ASP A 38 -11.06 -10.80 -5.11
CA ASP A 38 -10.04 -10.23 -5.98
C ASP A 38 -8.66 -10.56 -5.45
N PHE A 39 -7.72 -10.86 -6.36
CA PHE A 39 -6.35 -11.18 -6.01
C PHE A 39 -5.41 -10.30 -6.84
N GLY A 40 -4.33 -9.87 -6.22
CA GLY A 40 -3.32 -9.06 -6.88
C GLY A 40 -2.02 -9.02 -6.11
N THR A 41 -1.05 -8.32 -6.69
CA THR A 41 0.20 -7.97 -6.03
C THR A 41 0.16 -6.48 -5.69
N ILE A 42 0.52 -6.14 -4.45
CA ILE A 42 0.76 -4.75 -4.07
C ILE A 42 2.27 -4.52 -3.89
N THR A 43 2.75 -3.44 -4.50
CA THR A 43 4.11 -2.94 -4.36
C THR A 43 4.07 -1.53 -3.76
N VAL A 44 4.77 -1.35 -2.65
CA VAL A 44 4.98 -0.05 -2.00
C VAL A 44 6.45 0.29 -2.13
N THR A 45 6.76 1.39 -2.82
CA THR A 45 8.12 1.87 -3.01
C THR A 45 8.22 3.27 -2.43
N TYR A 46 9.13 3.51 -1.48
CA TYR A 46 9.23 4.83 -0.83
C TYR A 46 10.65 5.19 -0.41
N VAL A 47 10.90 6.49 -0.29
CA VAL A 47 12.09 7.06 0.33
C VAL A 47 11.69 7.56 1.73
N PRO A 48 12.16 6.93 2.82
CA PRO A 48 11.80 7.34 4.17
C PRO A 48 12.40 8.71 4.52
N ASP A 49 11.73 9.46 5.40
CA ASP A 49 12.35 10.59 6.09
C ASP A 49 12.85 10.16 7.48
N LYS A 50 12.13 10.48 8.55
CA LYS A 50 12.52 10.14 9.93
C LYS A 50 12.13 8.72 10.36
N SER A 51 11.20 8.09 9.66
CA SER A 51 10.66 6.79 10.06
C SER A 51 10.48 5.83 8.88
N CYS A 52 10.51 4.55 9.19
CA CYS A 52 10.29 3.44 8.27
C CYS A 52 9.08 2.62 8.73
N ILE A 53 8.34 2.07 7.78
CA ILE A 53 7.17 1.21 8.03
C ILE A 53 7.62 -0.14 8.61
N GLU A 54 6.99 -0.60 9.69
CA GLU A 54 7.23 -1.91 10.28
C GLU A 54 6.45 -3.01 9.49
N LEU A 55 7.15 -4.06 9.06
CA LEU A 55 6.60 -5.05 8.10
C LEU A 55 5.48 -5.93 8.67
N LYS A 56 5.53 -6.30 9.96
CA LYS A 56 4.49 -7.13 10.57
C LYS A 56 3.17 -6.37 10.65
N SER A 57 3.21 -5.10 11.02
CA SER A 57 2.08 -4.19 11.11
C SER A 57 1.45 -3.96 9.73
N LEU A 58 2.29 -3.74 8.70
CA LEU A 58 1.87 -3.57 7.32
C LEU A 58 1.16 -4.83 6.79
N LYS A 59 1.67 -6.02 7.12
CA LYS A 59 1.00 -7.29 6.81
C LYS A 59 -0.41 -7.34 7.42
N TYR A 60 -0.57 -6.99 8.69
CA TYR A 60 -1.89 -6.99 9.33
C TYR A 60 -2.81 -5.91 8.75
N TYR A 61 -2.28 -4.75 8.41
CA TYR A 61 -3.02 -3.72 7.69
C TYR A 61 -3.54 -4.21 6.33
N PHE A 62 -2.72 -4.91 5.54
CA PHE A 62 -3.18 -5.50 4.27
C PHE A 62 -4.23 -6.60 4.47
N LEU A 63 -4.18 -7.36 5.57
CA LEU A 63 -5.20 -8.38 5.87
C LEU A 63 -6.59 -7.78 6.12
N GLU A 64 -6.70 -6.52 6.53
CA GLU A 64 -7.99 -5.82 6.68
C GLU A 64 -8.74 -5.70 5.34
N PHE A 65 -8.03 -5.75 4.21
CA PHE A 65 -8.60 -5.66 2.87
C PHE A 65 -9.30 -6.94 2.42
N ARG A 66 -8.97 -8.08 3.03
CA ARG A 66 -9.38 -9.42 2.56
C ARG A 66 -10.87 -9.58 2.30
N ASN A 67 -11.71 -8.99 3.15
CA ASN A 67 -13.16 -9.11 3.06
C ASN A 67 -13.85 -7.77 2.71
N ALA A 68 -13.09 -6.75 2.33
CA ALA A 68 -13.67 -5.45 2.03
C ALA A 68 -14.17 -5.37 0.59
N GLY A 69 -15.43 -4.95 0.46
CA GLY A 69 -16.04 -4.60 -0.81
C GLY A 69 -15.54 -3.23 -1.29
N ILE A 70 -14.51 -3.19 -2.12
CA ILE A 70 -13.86 -1.93 -2.53
C ILE A 70 -13.27 -2.04 -3.94
N PHE A 71 -13.31 -0.94 -4.71
CA PHE A 71 -12.71 -0.87 -6.05
C PHE A 71 -11.20 -0.72 -5.98
N TYR A 72 -10.50 -1.21 -7.01
CA TYR A 72 -9.04 -1.22 -7.07
C TYR A 72 -8.45 0.18 -6.92
N GLU A 73 -9.02 1.16 -7.59
CA GLU A 73 -8.59 2.55 -7.55
C GLU A 73 -8.68 3.12 -6.14
N ASN A 74 -9.78 2.84 -5.43
CA ASN A 74 -9.97 3.27 -4.05
C ASN A 74 -9.00 2.57 -3.10
N ILE A 75 -8.72 1.28 -3.30
CA ILE A 75 -7.73 0.54 -2.52
C ILE A 75 -6.38 1.25 -2.60
N THR A 76 -5.87 1.46 -3.82
CA THR A 76 -4.51 1.98 -4.03
C THR A 76 -4.34 3.38 -3.45
N ASN A 77 -5.33 4.26 -3.66
CA ASN A 77 -5.30 5.61 -3.10
C ASN A 77 -5.40 5.60 -1.56
N THR A 78 -6.32 4.82 -1.00
CA THR A 78 -6.47 4.70 0.47
C THR A 78 -5.19 4.19 1.13
N ILE A 79 -4.51 3.22 0.50
CA ILE A 79 -3.25 2.70 1.02
C ILE A 79 -2.17 3.79 0.98
N LEU A 80 -2.04 4.54 -0.11
CA LEU A 80 -1.08 5.65 -0.17
C LEU A 80 -1.35 6.66 0.95
N ASP A 81 -2.59 7.12 1.11
CA ASP A 81 -2.95 8.13 2.10
C ASP A 81 -2.60 7.68 3.53
N HIS A 82 -2.97 6.45 3.90
CA HIS A 82 -2.68 5.92 5.22
C HIS A 82 -1.18 5.71 5.48
N LEU A 83 -0.42 5.24 4.49
CA LEU A 83 1.02 5.03 4.64
C LEU A 83 1.79 6.35 4.69
N VAL A 84 1.41 7.33 3.89
CA VAL A 84 1.97 8.70 3.93
C VAL A 84 1.70 9.33 5.29
N GLU A 85 0.46 9.23 5.79
CA GLU A 85 0.10 9.72 7.13
C GLU A 85 0.97 9.08 8.22
N ALA A 86 1.17 7.75 8.15
CA ALA A 86 1.88 7.00 9.18
C ALA A 86 3.40 7.28 9.22
N CYS A 87 4.09 7.32 8.07
CA CYS A 87 5.56 7.41 8.05
C CYS A 87 6.14 8.72 7.54
N GLN A 88 5.32 9.61 6.98
CA GLN A 88 5.72 10.94 6.45
C GLN A 88 6.96 10.84 5.54
N PRO A 89 6.89 10.06 4.45
CA PRO A 89 8.03 9.78 3.59
C PRO A 89 8.41 11.03 2.76
N ARG A 90 9.61 11.04 2.17
CA ARG A 90 10.00 12.06 1.18
C ARG A 90 9.26 11.87 -0.14
N SER A 91 9.12 10.61 -0.55
CA SER A 91 8.31 10.19 -1.68
C SER A 91 7.80 8.77 -1.46
N MET A 92 6.65 8.45 -2.05
CA MET A 92 6.07 7.12 -1.99
C MET A 92 5.28 6.85 -3.26
N THR A 93 5.33 5.62 -3.74
CA THR A 93 4.48 5.10 -4.81
C THR A 93 3.85 3.81 -4.33
N VAL A 94 2.54 3.70 -4.53
CA VAL A 94 1.78 2.47 -4.31
C VAL A 94 1.27 2.01 -5.67
N LYS A 95 1.58 0.75 -6.00
CA LYS A 95 1.14 0.08 -7.22
C LYS A 95 0.41 -1.20 -6.85
N THR A 96 -0.76 -1.42 -7.44
CA THR A 96 -1.51 -2.67 -7.30
C THR A 96 -1.76 -3.27 -8.68
N ASP A 97 -1.26 -4.49 -8.91
CA ASP A 97 -1.44 -5.26 -10.14
C ASP A 97 -2.45 -6.38 -9.89
N TRP A 98 -3.60 -6.33 -10.58
CA TRP A 98 -4.73 -7.22 -10.32
C TRP A 98 -4.82 -8.37 -11.32
N ASN A 99 -5.17 -9.55 -10.82
CA ASN A 99 -5.40 -10.74 -11.64
C ASN A 99 -6.61 -10.56 -12.56
N ALA A 100 -6.59 -11.27 -13.69
CA ALA A 100 -7.59 -11.08 -14.73
C ALA A 100 -9.01 -11.44 -14.28
N ARG A 101 -9.97 -10.56 -14.60
CA ARG A 101 -11.41 -10.83 -14.55
C ARG A 101 -12.03 -10.67 -15.92
N GLY A 102 -12.69 -11.73 -16.41
CA GLY A 102 -13.22 -11.74 -17.79
C GLY A 102 -12.14 -11.55 -18.86
N GLY A 103 -10.89 -11.92 -18.57
CA GLY A 103 -9.74 -11.72 -19.46
C GLY A 103 -9.12 -10.32 -19.40
N ILE A 104 -9.57 -9.44 -18.51
CA ILE A 104 -9.06 -8.07 -18.36
C ILE A 104 -8.32 -7.93 -17.04
N THR A 105 -7.12 -7.36 -17.09
CA THR A 105 -6.32 -6.99 -15.91
C THR A 105 -6.34 -5.49 -15.72
N GLU A 106 -6.14 -5.04 -14.49
CA GLU A 106 -5.99 -3.63 -14.16
C GLU A 106 -4.74 -3.42 -13.28
N THR A 107 -4.01 -2.35 -13.57
CA THR A 107 -2.90 -1.89 -12.74
C THR A 107 -3.20 -0.45 -12.35
N VAL A 108 -3.25 -0.18 -11.04
CA VAL A 108 -3.42 1.16 -10.50
C VAL A 108 -2.12 1.60 -9.86
N THR A 109 -1.66 2.82 -10.16
CA THR A 109 -0.46 3.42 -9.55
C THR A 109 -0.78 4.82 -9.08
N VAL A 110 -0.36 5.15 -7.87
CA VAL A 110 -0.47 6.48 -7.29
C VAL A 110 0.83 6.84 -6.59
N SER A 111 1.23 8.12 -6.68
CA SER A 111 2.49 8.61 -6.11
C SER A 111 2.28 9.87 -5.29
N TYR A 112 3.02 9.96 -4.20
CA TYR A 112 3.16 11.13 -3.33
C TYR A 112 4.61 11.61 -3.38
N THR A 113 4.81 12.93 -3.30
CA THR A 113 6.11 13.57 -3.11
C THR A 113 5.89 14.74 -2.16
N ALA A 114 6.69 14.82 -1.09
CA ALA A 114 6.59 15.92 -0.14
C ALA A 114 6.96 17.24 -0.82
N GLU A 115 6.17 18.30 -0.55
CA GLU A 115 6.56 19.65 -0.93
C GLU A 115 7.80 20.08 -0.11
N LYS A 116 8.76 20.74 -0.78
CA LYS A 116 10.03 21.15 -0.18
C LYS A 116 9.89 22.33 0.78
#